data_AF-A0A6N8HAE4-F1
#
_entry.id   AF-A0A6N8HAE4-F1
#
_cell.length_a   1.000
_cell.length_b   1.000
_cell.length_c   1.000
_cell.angle_alpha   90.00
_cell.angle_beta   90.00
_cell.angle_gamma   90.00
#
_symmetry.space_group_name_H-M   'P 1'
#
loop_
_entity.id
_entity.type
_entity.pdbx_description
1 polymer ?
#
loop_
_entity_poly.entity_id
_entity_poly.type
_entity_poly.pdbx_seq_one_letter_code
_entity_poly.pdbx_strand_id
1 'polypeptide(L)'
;MDFKTMLQLPAMPTAKIIEILQQIVEKERSNDNPDIPQVRITAGASGSYAGYFIDYNKNDRTILLGNWFDNQSELNYIDYGTVTGISVSRANKYAYLFSNGKIPFVPAEGDVPTMLKLKEAIKDTQMAFKIALKVPHDVIIEWNKPEAPTDTDKYYAKEFLNTLKNAVTAICADNLGREAFAESVKKLAYEFGTENTVTLNGDEMLVTVNMERNWQTVPSATMLQEMMEKCL
;
A
#
# COMPACT_ATOMS: atom_id res chain seq x y z
N MET A 1 -9.23 10.56 13.11
CA MET A 1 -10.23 9.53 13.43
C MET A 1 -10.99 9.97 14.67
N ASP A 2 -12.33 9.95 14.66
CA ASP A 2 -13.12 10.24 15.87
C ASP A 2 -13.27 9.00 16.76
N PHE A 3 -13.74 9.20 18.00
CA PHE A 3 -13.91 8.11 18.98
C PHE A 3 -14.92 7.06 18.51
N LYS A 4 -15.99 7.47 17.80
CA LYS A 4 -17.03 6.56 17.29
C LYS A 4 -16.49 5.61 16.22
N THR A 5 -15.56 6.09 15.41
CA THR A 5 -14.83 5.33 14.40
C THR A 5 -13.87 4.34 15.06
N MET A 6 -13.18 4.78 16.13
CA MET A 6 -12.25 3.94 16.89
C MET A 6 -12.95 2.74 17.54
N LEU A 7 -14.19 2.89 18.02
CA LEU A 7 -14.98 1.80 18.62
C LEU A 7 -15.31 0.66 17.64
N GLN A 8 -15.15 0.88 16.33
CA GLN A 8 -15.46 -0.12 15.31
C GLN A 8 -14.22 -0.95 14.92
N LEU A 9 -13.03 -0.61 15.43
CA LEU A 9 -11.79 -1.33 15.12
C LEU A 9 -11.83 -2.76 15.70
N PRO A 10 -11.47 -3.78 14.91
CA PRO A 10 -11.37 -5.14 15.41
C PRO A 10 -10.13 -5.31 16.29
N ALA A 11 -10.19 -6.25 17.24
CA ALA A 11 -8.98 -6.75 17.87
C ALA A 11 -8.15 -7.56 16.85
N MET A 12 -6.83 -7.39 16.86
CA MET A 12 -5.91 -8.08 15.97
C MET A 12 -4.78 -8.76 16.74
N PRO A 13 -4.26 -9.90 16.28
CA PRO A 13 -3.07 -10.51 16.85
C PRO A 13 -1.84 -9.62 16.59
N THR A 14 -0.86 -9.65 17.48
CA THR A 14 0.38 -8.84 17.36
C THR A 14 1.11 -9.09 16.06
N ALA A 15 1.07 -10.33 15.53
CA ALA A 15 1.67 -10.67 14.24
C ALA A 15 1.11 -9.81 13.10
N LYS A 16 -0.21 -9.63 13.09
CA LYS A 16 -0.88 -8.82 12.07
C LYS A 16 -0.55 -7.34 12.20
N ILE A 17 -0.43 -6.86 13.44
CA ILE A 17 -0.03 -5.48 13.70
C ILE A 17 1.39 -5.23 13.18
N ILE A 18 2.33 -6.17 13.37
CA ILE A 18 3.70 -6.07 12.83
C ILE A 18 3.70 -6.05 11.30
N GLU A 19 2.89 -6.89 10.64
CA GLU A 19 2.75 -6.84 9.17
C GLU A 19 2.24 -5.48 8.69
N ILE A 20 1.23 -4.91 9.38
CA ILE A 20 0.70 -3.58 9.05
C ILE A 20 1.77 -2.51 9.22
N LEU A 21 2.53 -2.54 10.32
CA LEU A 21 3.61 -1.58 10.57
C LEU A 21 4.72 -1.69 9.51
N GLN A 22 5.05 -2.91 9.07
CA GLN A 22 6.00 -3.12 7.98
C GLN A 22 5.51 -2.49 6.66
N GLN A 23 4.24 -2.71 6.30
CA GLN A 23 3.64 -2.10 5.11
C GLN A 23 3.68 -0.57 5.16
N ILE A 24 3.44 0.01 6.34
CA ILE A 24 3.49 1.47 6.54
C ILE A 24 4.91 1.98 6.32
N VAL A 25 5.93 1.32 6.88
CA VAL A 25 7.32 1.73 6.68
C VAL A 25 7.73 1.61 5.22
N GLU A 26 7.39 0.51 4.55
CA GLU A 26 7.69 0.32 3.13
C GLU A 26 7.11 1.44 2.27
N LYS A 27 5.89 1.89 2.59
CA LYS A 27 5.24 3.01 1.91
C LYS A 27 5.93 4.36 2.18
N GLU A 28 6.38 4.61 3.40
CA GLU A 28 6.96 5.90 3.79
C GLU A 28 8.48 5.98 3.54
N ARG A 29 9.17 4.87 3.27
CA ARG A 29 10.63 4.82 3.11
C ARG A 29 11.16 5.74 2.00
N SER A 30 10.36 6.00 0.97
CA SER A 30 10.72 6.89 -0.14
C SER A 30 10.20 8.32 -0.01
N ASN A 31 9.57 8.67 1.12
CA ASN A 31 9.01 10.00 1.35
C ASN A 31 10.05 10.90 2.03
N ASP A 32 10.19 12.15 1.56
CA ASP A 32 11.13 13.13 2.14
C ASP A 32 10.75 13.52 3.58
N ASN A 33 9.47 13.41 3.92
CA ASN A 33 8.96 13.65 5.28
C ASN A 33 8.06 12.47 5.72
N PRO A 34 8.66 11.36 6.15
CA PRO A 34 7.91 10.14 6.47
C PRO A 34 7.07 10.34 7.73
N ASP A 35 5.78 10.01 7.66
CA ASP A 35 4.86 10.03 8.80
C ASP A 35 4.67 8.60 9.29
N ILE A 36 5.59 8.11 10.12
CA ILE A 36 5.57 6.75 10.68
C ILE A 36 4.88 6.76 12.06
N PRO A 37 3.94 5.84 12.33
CA PRO A 37 3.34 5.70 13.65
C PRO A 37 4.38 5.43 14.74
N GLN A 38 4.16 6.01 15.91
CA GLN A 38 4.92 5.64 17.10
C GLN A 38 4.32 4.36 17.69
N VAL A 39 5.19 3.49 18.17
CA VAL A 39 4.80 2.22 18.78
C VAL A 39 5.39 2.10 20.16
N ARG A 40 4.64 1.45 21.05
CA ARG A 40 5.14 0.91 22.31
C ARG A 40 4.98 -0.61 22.28
N ILE A 41 6.08 -1.32 22.38
CA ILE A 41 6.14 -2.77 22.41
C ILE A 41 6.35 -3.21 23.85
N THR A 42 5.40 -3.98 24.38
CA THR A 42 5.55 -4.66 25.66
C THR A 42 6.15 -6.04 25.41
N ALA A 43 7.27 -6.34 26.05
CA ALA A 43 8.02 -7.56 25.86
C ALA A 43 8.31 -8.22 27.22
N GLY A 44 7.63 -9.33 27.50
CA GLY A 44 7.82 -10.20 28.68
C GLY A 44 8.28 -9.52 29.97
N ALA A 45 9.27 -10.13 30.64
CA ALA A 45 9.90 -9.59 31.86
C ALA A 45 10.82 -8.38 31.58
N SER A 46 11.04 -8.03 30.32
CA SER A 46 12.01 -7.04 29.84
C SER A 46 11.46 -5.61 29.83
N GLY A 47 10.16 -5.44 30.04
CA GLY A 47 9.51 -4.13 30.15
C GLY A 47 8.85 -3.67 28.86
N SER A 48 8.84 -2.36 28.62
CA SER A 48 8.23 -1.76 27.42
C SER A 48 9.18 -0.81 26.73
N TYR A 49 9.28 -0.94 25.41
CA TYR A 49 10.10 -0.10 24.55
C TYR A 49 9.19 0.80 23.73
N ALA A 50 9.56 2.07 23.56
CA ALA A 50 8.80 3.01 22.75
C ALA A 50 9.69 3.67 21.70
N GLY A 51 9.16 3.87 20.49
CA GLY A 51 9.90 4.49 19.40
C GLY A 51 9.11 4.43 18.09
N TYR A 52 9.76 4.77 16.99
CA TYR A 52 9.25 4.57 15.64
C TYR A 52 9.60 3.16 15.18
N PHE A 53 8.65 2.47 14.57
CA PHE A 53 8.91 1.18 13.96
C PHE A 53 9.74 1.38 12.68
N ILE A 54 10.89 0.71 12.59
CA ILE A 54 11.83 0.86 11.45
C ILE A 54 11.86 -0.39 10.58
N ASP A 55 11.87 -1.57 11.18
CA ASP A 55 11.93 -2.82 10.41
C ASP A 55 11.50 -4.03 11.24
N TYR A 56 11.11 -5.10 10.54
CA TYR A 56 10.94 -6.43 11.11
C TYR A 56 11.59 -7.48 10.21
N ASN A 57 12.67 -8.07 10.73
CA ASN A 57 13.30 -9.22 10.10
C ASN A 57 12.53 -10.48 10.47
N LYS A 58 11.80 -11.04 9.50
CA LYS A 58 10.99 -12.25 9.65
C LYS A 58 11.82 -13.51 9.97
N ASN A 59 13.04 -13.60 9.45
CA ASN A 59 13.91 -14.78 9.63
C ASN A 59 14.43 -14.84 11.06
N ASP A 60 14.94 -13.71 11.55
CA ASP A 60 15.52 -13.60 12.89
C ASP A 60 14.49 -13.19 13.95
N ARG A 61 13.22 -13.04 13.54
CA ARG A 61 12.10 -12.59 14.37
C ARG A 61 12.43 -11.32 15.17
N THR A 62 13.22 -10.42 14.59
CA THR A 62 13.73 -9.24 15.29
C THR A 62 13.04 -7.98 14.81
N ILE A 63 12.52 -7.20 15.75
CA ILE A 63 11.91 -5.89 15.51
C ILE A 63 12.94 -4.81 15.83
N LEU A 64 13.10 -3.85 14.93
CA LEU A 64 13.91 -2.66 15.13
C LEU A 64 13.00 -1.45 15.40
N LEU A 65 13.15 -0.86 16.57
CA LEU A 65 12.63 0.46 16.88
C LEU A 65 13.76 1.48 16.90
N GLY A 66 13.49 2.70 16.42
CA GLY A 66 14.39 3.83 16.58
C GLY A 66 13.71 4.99 17.29
N ASN A 67 14.48 5.72 18.08
CA ASN A 67 14.03 6.93 18.73
C ASN A 67 15.12 8.00 18.68
N TRP A 68 14.73 9.24 18.94
CA TRP A 68 15.65 10.36 19.12
C TRP A 68 15.59 10.79 20.58
N PHE A 69 16.70 10.62 21.29
CA PHE A 69 16.85 11.03 22.69
C PHE A 69 18.03 11.99 22.79
N ASP A 70 17.82 13.21 23.27
CA ASP A 70 18.86 14.25 23.39
C ASP A 70 19.69 14.48 22.11
N ASN A 71 19.02 14.53 20.95
CA ASN A 71 19.63 14.64 19.62
C ASN A 71 20.54 13.47 19.22
N GLN A 72 20.48 12.34 19.94
CA GLN A 72 21.16 11.10 19.58
C GLN A 72 20.14 10.04 19.16
N SER A 73 20.54 9.19 18.22
CA SER A 73 19.75 8.05 17.82
C SER A 73 19.85 6.93 18.84
N GLU A 74 18.70 6.46 19.30
CA GLU A 74 18.57 5.26 20.12
C GLU A 74 17.94 4.16 19.28
N LEU A 75 18.56 2.98 19.25
CA LEU A 75 18.08 1.82 18.49
C LEU A 75 17.79 0.66 19.45
N ASN A 76 16.58 0.13 19.38
CA ASN A 76 16.13 -0.99 20.20
C ASN A 76 15.83 -2.19 19.31
N TYR A 77 16.55 -3.30 19.52
CA TYR A 77 16.32 -4.58 18.86
C TYR A 77 15.56 -5.50 19.80
N ILE A 78 14.37 -5.94 19.39
CA ILE A 78 13.43 -6.66 20.25
C ILE A 78 13.10 -8.00 19.59
N ASP A 79 13.28 -9.10 20.32
CA ASP A 79 12.82 -10.41 19.87
C ASP A 79 11.28 -10.46 19.89
N TYR A 80 10.69 -10.66 18.71
CA TYR A 80 9.24 -10.79 18.54
C TYR A 80 8.66 -11.95 19.35
N GLY A 81 9.42 -13.00 19.62
CA GLY A 81 9.02 -14.11 20.50
C GLY A 81 8.67 -13.70 21.93
N THR A 82 9.16 -12.54 22.38
CA THR A 82 8.89 -12.00 23.72
C THR A 82 7.74 -11.00 23.76
N VAL A 83 7.20 -10.60 22.59
CA VAL A 83 6.20 -9.53 22.49
C VAL A 83 4.83 -10.01 22.98
N THR A 84 4.33 -9.34 24.02
CA THR A 84 3.02 -9.62 24.62
C THR A 84 1.98 -8.55 24.28
N GLY A 85 2.40 -7.37 23.83
CA GLY A 85 1.49 -6.28 23.48
C GLY A 85 2.13 -5.23 22.60
N ILE A 86 1.31 -4.58 21.77
CA ILE A 86 1.73 -3.47 20.91
C ILE A 86 0.67 -2.37 21.04
N SER A 87 1.10 -1.18 21.44
CA SER A 87 0.30 0.03 21.37
C SER A 87 0.79 0.87 20.20
N VAL A 88 -0.11 1.31 19.33
CA VAL A 88 0.20 2.18 18.20
C VAL A 88 -0.42 3.54 18.44
N SER A 89 0.39 4.60 18.36
CA SER A 89 -0.05 5.99 18.47
C SER A 89 0.25 6.74 17.17
N ARG A 90 -0.43 7.89 16.99
CA ARG A 90 -0.36 8.68 15.74
C ARG A 90 -0.74 7.89 14.48
N ALA A 91 -1.61 6.89 14.61
CA ALA A 91 -2.01 6.00 13.52
C ALA A 91 -3.04 6.62 12.55
N ASN A 92 -3.44 7.90 12.70
CA ASN A 92 -4.57 8.48 11.98
C ASN A 92 -4.48 8.32 10.45
N LYS A 93 -3.30 8.56 9.86
CA LYS A 93 -3.05 8.43 8.42
C LYS A 93 -3.25 6.99 7.91
N TYR A 94 -3.01 5.98 8.75
CA TYR A 94 -3.10 4.56 8.40
C TYR A 94 -4.16 3.81 9.19
N ALA A 95 -5.09 4.51 9.85
CA ALA A 95 -6.08 3.88 10.72
C ALA A 95 -6.92 2.84 9.96
N TYR A 96 -7.09 3.04 8.64
CA TYR A 96 -7.77 2.09 7.76
C TYR A 96 -7.09 0.72 7.68
N LEU A 97 -5.76 0.63 7.83
CA LEU A 97 -5.06 -0.66 7.82
C LEU A 97 -5.40 -1.50 9.06
N PHE A 98 -5.72 -0.84 10.17
CA PHE A 98 -6.15 -1.45 11.43
C PHE A 98 -7.66 -1.72 11.49
N SER A 99 -8.41 -1.41 10.43
CA SER A 99 -9.86 -1.65 10.34
C SER A 99 -10.18 -3.13 10.04
N ASN A 100 -11.45 -3.51 9.94
CA ASN A 100 -11.89 -4.72 9.23
C ASN A 100 -12.42 -4.38 7.82
N GLY A 101 -12.13 -3.14 7.38
CA GLY A 101 -12.55 -2.56 6.12
C GLY A 101 -14.01 -2.13 6.06
N LYS A 102 -14.82 -2.40 7.09
CA LYS A 102 -16.21 -1.90 7.18
C LYS A 102 -16.29 -0.46 7.71
N ILE A 103 -15.19 0.03 8.26
CA ILE A 103 -15.10 1.40 8.77
C ILE A 103 -14.80 2.32 7.58
N PRO A 104 -15.70 3.25 7.22
CA PRO A 104 -15.41 4.21 6.17
C PRO A 104 -14.24 5.10 6.61
N PHE A 105 -13.15 5.06 5.84
CA PHE A 105 -12.03 5.98 6.03
C PHE A 105 -12.23 7.17 5.09
N VAL A 106 -12.44 8.34 5.67
CA VAL A 106 -12.49 9.59 4.91
C VAL A 106 -11.06 10.12 4.82
N PRO A 107 -10.49 10.26 3.60
CA PRO A 107 -9.17 10.86 3.44
C PRO A 107 -9.15 12.30 3.98
N ALA A 108 -8.01 12.77 4.47
CA ALA A 108 -7.89 14.16 4.88
C ALA A 108 -8.02 15.08 3.65
N GLU A 109 -8.59 16.29 3.81
CA GLU A 109 -8.81 17.21 2.70
C GLU A 109 -7.55 17.50 1.88
N GLY A 110 -6.39 17.58 2.54
CA GLY A 110 -5.09 17.80 1.87
C GLY A 110 -4.58 16.60 1.06
N ASP A 111 -5.07 15.39 1.34
CA ASP A 111 -4.66 14.15 0.68
C ASP A 111 -5.51 13.83 -0.54
N VAL A 112 -6.72 14.40 -0.64
CA VAL A 112 -7.62 14.20 -1.78
C VAL A 112 -7.05 14.90 -3.02
N PRO A 113 -6.69 14.16 -4.08
CA PRO A 113 -6.19 14.78 -5.29
C PRO A 113 -7.34 15.45 -6.06
N THR A 114 -7.04 16.59 -6.68
CA THR A 114 -7.91 17.10 -7.74
C THR A 114 -7.87 16.15 -8.94
N MET A 115 -8.90 16.18 -9.80
CA MET A 115 -8.90 15.39 -11.04
C MET A 115 -7.71 15.71 -11.95
N LEU A 116 -7.19 16.95 -11.90
CA LEU A 116 -6.00 17.34 -12.65
C LEU A 116 -4.75 16.64 -12.09
N LYS A 117 -4.54 16.69 -10.78
CA LYS A 117 -3.43 15.97 -10.12
C LYS A 117 -3.49 14.46 -10.34
N LEU A 118 -4.69 13.89 -10.41
CA LEU A 118 -4.86 12.47 -10.70
C LEU A 118 -4.49 12.14 -12.16
N LYS A 119 -4.89 12.99 -13.11
CA LYS A 119 -4.44 12.86 -14.52
C LYS A 119 -2.92 12.99 -14.65
N GLU A 120 -2.30 13.90 -13.90
CA GLU A 120 -0.84 14.04 -13.84
C GLU A 120 -0.19 12.75 -13.30
N ALA A 121 -0.67 12.22 -12.17
CA ALA A 121 -0.16 10.97 -11.60
C ALA A 121 -0.31 9.76 -12.54
N ILE A 122 -1.41 9.67 -13.29
CA ILE A 122 -1.60 8.65 -14.33
C ILE A 122 -0.51 8.79 -15.40
N LYS A 123 -0.31 10.00 -15.94
CA LYS A 123 0.71 10.27 -16.96
C LYS A 123 2.12 9.97 -16.47
N ASP A 124 2.44 10.34 -15.24
CA ASP A 124 3.75 10.04 -14.64
C ASP A 124 3.97 8.53 -14.53
N THR A 125 2.91 7.77 -14.20
CA THR A 125 2.97 6.30 -14.15
C THR A 125 3.16 5.71 -15.55
N GLN A 126 2.46 6.23 -16.57
CA GLN A 126 2.66 5.81 -17.96
C GLN A 126 4.10 6.05 -18.43
N MET A 127 4.67 7.21 -18.09
CA MET A 127 6.05 7.54 -18.42
C MET A 127 7.04 6.62 -17.69
N ALA A 128 6.77 6.29 -16.42
CA ALA A 128 7.57 5.32 -15.68
C ALA A 128 7.53 3.93 -16.33
N PHE A 129 6.37 3.49 -16.84
CA PHE A 129 6.23 2.24 -17.57
C PHE A 129 7.01 2.24 -18.87
N LYS A 130 6.92 3.31 -19.67
CA LYS A 130 7.72 3.44 -20.90
C LYS A 130 9.21 3.26 -20.62
N ILE A 131 9.72 3.91 -19.57
CA ILE A 131 11.12 3.81 -19.17
C ILE A 131 11.47 2.39 -18.72
N ALA A 132 10.62 1.76 -17.89
CA ALA A 132 10.86 0.42 -17.36
C ALA A 132 10.79 -0.69 -18.43
N LEU A 133 9.81 -0.59 -19.33
CA LEU A 133 9.55 -1.55 -20.39
C LEU A 133 10.61 -1.50 -21.49
N LYS A 134 11.32 -0.38 -21.68
CA LYS A 134 12.30 -0.21 -22.78
C LYS A 134 11.72 -0.53 -24.17
N VAL A 135 10.39 -0.46 -24.32
CA VAL A 135 9.67 -0.73 -25.57
C VAL A 135 9.24 0.57 -26.23
N PRO A 136 9.06 0.59 -27.57
CA PRO A 136 8.81 1.83 -28.30
C PRO A 136 7.37 2.35 -28.19
N HIS A 137 6.43 1.55 -27.69
CA HIS A 137 5.03 1.95 -27.55
C HIS A 137 4.70 2.39 -26.11
N ASP A 138 3.79 3.35 -26.01
CA ASP A 138 3.26 3.81 -24.74
C ASP A 138 2.13 2.89 -24.28
N VAL A 139 2.15 2.50 -23.01
CA VAL A 139 1.00 1.84 -22.38
C VAL A 139 0.03 2.92 -21.91
N ILE A 140 -1.20 2.85 -22.40
CA ILE A 140 -2.26 3.76 -21.97
C ILE A 140 -2.75 3.32 -20.60
N ILE A 141 -2.73 4.20 -19.60
CA ILE A 141 -3.34 3.91 -18.30
C ILE A 141 -4.64 4.71 -18.20
N GLU A 142 -5.74 4.03 -17.88
CA GLU A 142 -7.05 4.64 -17.71
C GLU A 142 -7.68 4.23 -16.38
N TRP A 143 -8.22 5.21 -15.67
CA TRP A 143 -9.13 4.94 -14.56
C TRP A 143 -10.56 4.99 -15.07
N ASN A 144 -11.24 3.85 -15.08
CA ASN A 144 -12.67 3.73 -15.37
C ASN A 144 -13.46 4.26 -14.16
N LYS A 145 -13.41 5.58 -13.99
CA LYS A 145 -14.04 6.28 -12.90
C LYS A 145 -15.58 6.21 -13.01
N PRO A 146 -16.30 6.25 -11.88
CA PRO A 146 -17.74 6.48 -11.91
C PRO A 146 -18.07 7.87 -12.50
N GLU A 147 -19.35 8.09 -12.83
CA GLU A 147 -19.83 9.35 -13.40
C GLU A 147 -19.51 10.55 -12.50
N ALA A 148 -19.76 10.41 -11.20
CA ALA A 148 -19.46 11.38 -10.15
C ALA A 148 -18.56 10.75 -9.07
N PRO A 149 -17.21 10.75 -9.24
CA PRO A 149 -16.29 10.16 -8.28
C PRO A 149 -16.26 10.96 -6.98
N THR A 150 -16.41 10.25 -5.86
CA THR A 150 -16.26 10.79 -4.51
C THR A 150 -14.80 11.11 -4.20
N ASP A 151 -14.55 11.85 -3.13
CA ASP A 151 -13.18 12.15 -2.69
C ASP A 151 -12.42 10.89 -2.26
N THR A 152 -13.14 9.93 -1.68
CA THR A 152 -12.64 8.60 -1.37
C THR A 152 -12.22 7.84 -2.64
N ASP A 153 -13.04 7.89 -3.70
CA ASP A 153 -12.70 7.26 -4.99
C ASP A 153 -11.43 7.87 -5.59
N LYS A 154 -11.31 9.20 -5.59
CA LYS A 154 -10.14 9.91 -6.11
C LYS A 154 -8.88 9.57 -5.32
N TYR A 155 -8.99 9.54 -3.98
CA TYR A 155 -7.88 9.17 -3.12
C TYR A 155 -7.39 7.75 -3.43
N TYR A 156 -8.29 6.77 -3.41
CA TYR A 156 -7.92 5.38 -3.65
C TYR A 156 -7.45 5.12 -5.08
N ALA A 157 -7.97 5.83 -6.08
CA ALA A 157 -7.49 5.72 -7.45
C ALA A 157 -6.03 6.16 -7.57
N LYS A 158 -5.66 7.27 -6.92
CA LYS A 158 -4.26 7.71 -6.85
C LYS A 158 -3.39 6.72 -6.09
N GLU A 159 -3.85 6.23 -4.94
CA GLU A 159 -3.08 5.25 -4.16
C GLU A 159 -2.86 3.95 -4.94
N PHE A 160 -3.84 3.53 -5.75
CA PHE A 160 -3.76 2.26 -6.48
C PHE A 160 -2.75 2.30 -7.61
N LEU A 161 -2.50 3.48 -8.19
CA LEU A 161 -1.43 3.66 -9.17
C LEU A 161 -0.06 3.22 -8.64
N ASN A 162 0.22 3.40 -7.35
CA ASN A 162 1.49 2.95 -6.76
C ASN A 162 1.55 1.42 -6.70
N THR A 163 0.47 0.76 -6.28
CA THR A 163 0.37 -0.72 -6.28
C THR A 163 0.55 -1.27 -7.69
N LEU A 164 -0.16 -0.68 -8.64
CA LEU A 164 -0.09 -1.05 -10.06
C LEU A 164 1.31 -0.85 -10.61
N LYS A 165 1.94 0.29 -10.30
CA LYS A 165 3.29 0.61 -10.73
C LYS A 165 4.29 -0.43 -10.26
N ASN A 166 4.20 -0.82 -8.99
CA ASN A 166 5.10 -1.80 -8.39
C ASN A 166 4.90 -3.18 -9.00
N ALA A 167 3.65 -3.61 -9.22
CA ALA A 167 3.34 -4.90 -9.84
C ALA A 167 3.92 -4.99 -11.27
N VAL A 168 3.66 -4.00 -12.13
CA VAL A 168 4.18 -3.98 -13.50
C VAL A 168 5.70 -3.91 -13.53
N THR A 169 6.31 -3.11 -12.64
CA THR A 169 7.78 -3.02 -12.55
C THR A 169 8.38 -4.38 -12.20
N ALA A 170 7.74 -5.15 -11.33
CA ALA A 170 8.18 -6.49 -10.97
C ALA A 170 8.04 -7.49 -12.13
N ILE A 171 6.92 -7.47 -12.87
CA ILE A 171 6.72 -8.27 -14.09
C ILE A 171 7.82 -7.96 -15.12
N CYS A 172 8.18 -6.68 -15.25
CA CYS A 172 9.14 -6.21 -16.25
C CYS A 172 10.59 -6.27 -15.77
N ALA A 173 10.86 -6.90 -14.61
CA ALA A 173 12.20 -7.02 -14.07
C ALA A 173 13.06 -7.97 -14.92
N ASP A 174 12.49 -9.09 -15.36
CA ASP A 174 13.13 -10.01 -16.31
C ASP A 174 12.76 -9.69 -17.77
N ASN A 175 13.40 -10.36 -18.73
CA ASN A 175 13.16 -10.08 -20.16
C ASN A 175 11.87 -10.73 -20.67
N LEU A 176 11.53 -11.91 -20.18
CA LEU A 176 10.39 -12.68 -20.67
C LEU A 176 9.08 -12.05 -20.21
N GLY A 177 8.97 -11.67 -18.94
CA GLY A 177 7.81 -10.94 -18.41
C GLY A 177 7.63 -9.58 -19.08
N ARG A 178 8.72 -8.87 -19.37
CA ARG A 178 8.71 -7.60 -20.10
C ARG A 178 8.18 -7.75 -21.53
N GLU A 179 8.65 -8.75 -22.26
CA GLU A 179 8.21 -9.05 -23.63
C GLU A 179 6.73 -9.45 -23.66
N ALA A 180 6.33 -10.39 -22.81
CA ALA A 180 4.94 -10.84 -22.71
C ALA A 180 3.98 -9.70 -22.36
N PHE A 181 4.36 -8.83 -21.42
CA PHE A 181 3.57 -7.65 -21.08
C PHE A 181 3.48 -6.65 -22.24
N ALA A 182 4.59 -6.33 -22.88
CA ALA A 182 4.62 -5.34 -23.96
C ALA A 182 3.84 -5.78 -25.20
N GLU A 183 3.93 -7.07 -25.57
CA GLU A 183 3.21 -7.61 -26.73
C GLU A 183 1.70 -7.67 -26.49
N SER A 184 1.31 -8.00 -25.27
CA SER A 184 -0.09 -8.26 -24.92
C SER A 184 -0.86 -7.03 -24.45
N VAL A 185 -0.19 -6.03 -23.85
CA VAL A 185 -0.87 -4.91 -23.17
C VAL A 185 -0.52 -3.57 -23.80
N LYS A 186 -1.48 -2.97 -24.50
CA LYS A 186 -1.39 -1.57 -24.97
C LYS A 186 -2.20 -0.62 -24.09
N LYS A 187 -3.24 -1.11 -23.45
CA LYS A 187 -4.07 -0.35 -22.54
C LYS A 187 -4.23 -1.11 -21.22
N LEU A 188 -4.03 -0.41 -20.12
CA LEU A 188 -4.25 -0.88 -18.77
C LEU A 188 -5.33 0.00 -18.13
N ALA A 189 -6.54 -0.55 -18.05
CA ALA A 189 -7.65 0.09 -17.37
C ALA A 189 -7.76 -0.45 -15.94
N TYR A 190 -8.20 0.38 -15.00
CA TYR A 190 -8.58 -0.08 -13.67
C TYR A 190 -9.88 0.54 -13.19
N GLU A 191 -10.61 -0.21 -12.36
CA GLU A 191 -11.89 0.18 -11.78
C GLU A 191 -12.08 -0.40 -10.37
N PHE A 192 -13.09 0.11 -9.66
CA PHE A 192 -13.47 -0.39 -8.35
C PHE A 192 -14.74 -1.23 -8.46
N GLY A 193 -14.69 -2.45 -7.92
CA GLY A 193 -15.79 -3.41 -7.95
C GLY A 193 -15.89 -4.20 -6.64
N THR A 194 -16.54 -5.35 -6.71
CA THR A 194 -16.80 -6.24 -5.57
C THR A 194 -15.82 -7.41 -5.47
N GLU A 195 -15.01 -7.63 -6.50
CA GLU A 195 -14.02 -8.70 -6.56
C GLU A 195 -12.70 -8.20 -7.13
N ASN A 196 -11.60 -8.83 -6.73
CA ASN A 196 -10.30 -8.57 -7.34
C ASN A 196 -10.17 -9.48 -8.56
N THR A 197 -10.15 -8.88 -9.75
CA THR A 197 -9.99 -9.63 -11.00
C THR A 197 -9.05 -8.90 -11.94
N VAL A 198 -8.30 -9.67 -12.71
CA VAL A 198 -7.56 -9.17 -13.88
C VAL A 198 -8.06 -9.94 -15.08
N THR A 199 -8.37 -9.23 -16.16
CA THR A 199 -8.75 -9.82 -17.44
C THR A 199 -7.97 -9.15 -18.56
N LEU A 200 -7.67 -9.91 -19.61
CA LEU A 200 -7.07 -9.39 -20.83
C LEU A 200 -8.02 -9.65 -22.00
N ASN A 201 -8.54 -8.57 -22.60
CA ASN A 201 -9.44 -8.62 -23.75
C ASN A 201 -8.78 -7.93 -24.93
N GLY A 202 -8.19 -8.71 -25.84
CA GLY A 202 -7.36 -8.15 -26.91
C GLY A 202 -6.09 -7.55 -26.31
N ASP A 203 -5.87 -6.25 -26.50
CA ASP A 203 -4.71 -5.53 -25.95
C ASP A 203 -5.06 -4.63 -24.74
N GLU A 204 -6.28 -4.77 -24.21
CA GLU A 204 -6.75 -4.08 -23.01
C GLU A 204 -6.77 -5.03 -21.81
N MET A 205 -5.90 -4.74 -20.84
CA MET A 205 -5.91 -5.36 -19.53
C MET A 205 -6.78 -4.54 -18.58
N LEU A 206 -7.84 -5.15 -18.06
CA LEU A 206 -8.72 -4.54 -17.06
C LEU A 206 -8.43 -5.13 -15.68
N VAL A 207 -8.11 -4.26 -14.73
CA VAL A 207 -7.91 -4.58 -13.32
C VAL A 207 -9.10 -4.06 -12.51
N THR A 208 -9.94 -4.96 -12.03
CA THR A 208 -11.03 -4.61 -11.10
C THR A 208 -10.56 -4.86 -9.68
N VAL A 209 -10.69 -3.85 -8.83
CA VAL A 209 -10.19 -3.87 -7.45
C VAL A 209 -11.38 -3.88 -6.49
N ASN A 210 -11.39 -4.85 -5.58
CA ASN A 210 -12.39 -4.96 -4.53
C ASN A 210 -12.17 -3.87 -3.48
N MET A 211 -13.14 -2.96 -3.38
CA MET A 211 -13.17 -1.87 -2.40
C MET A 211 -14.27 -2.03 -1.33
N GLU A 212 -14.99 -3.17 -1.28
CA GLU A 212 -16.05 -3.43 -0.30
C GLU A 212 -15.57 -3.31 1.15
N ARG A 213 -14.27 -3.59 1.37
CA ARG A 213 -13.61 -3.45 2.67
C ARG A 213 -12.52 -2.39 2.63
N ASN A 214 -12.74 -1.31 1.85
CA ASN A 214 -11.75 -0.26 1.62
C ASN A 214 -10.41 -0.86 1.14
N TRP A 215 -9.29 -0.26 1.54
CA TRP A 215 -7.95 -0.70 1.14
C TRP A 215 -7.56 -2.11 1.60
N GLN A 216 -8.29 -2.73 2.54
CA GLN A 216 -7.93 -4.07 3.02
C GLN A 216 -8.14 -5.17 1.99
N THR A 217 -9.11 -4.99 1.10
CA THR A 217 -9.38 -5.94 0.02
C THR A 217 -8.56 -5.65 -1.22
N VAL A 218 -7.86 -4.51 -1.28
CA VAL A 218 -6.98 -4.18 -2.41
C VAL A 218 -5.84 -5.20 -2.46
N PRO A 219 -5.56 -5.80 -3.63
CA PRO A 219 -4.48 -6.76 -3.75
C PRO A 219 -3.15 -6.07 -3.46
N SER A 220 -2.24 -6.78 -2.78
CA SER A 220 -0.85 -6.32 -2.67
C SER A 220 -0.21 -6.26 -4.06
N ALA A 221 0.91 -5.55 -4.22
CA ALA A 221 1.62 -5.51 -5.50
C ALA A 221 2.02 -6.91 -5.99
N THR A 222 2.45 -7.80 -5.08
CA THR A 222 2.80 -9.19 -5.40
C THR A 222 1.59 -10.00 -5.85
N MET A 223 0.46 -9.89 -5.13
CA MET A 223 -0.78 -10.58 -5.52
C MET A 223 -1.30 -10.06 -6.87
N LEU A 224 -1.22 -8.75 -7.10
CA LEU A 224 -1.61 -8.13 -8.36
C LEU A 224 -0.70 -8.61 -9.50
N GLN A 225 0.61 -8.67 -9.29
CA GLN A 225 1.56 -9.26 -10.24
C GLN A 225 1.14 -10.68 -10.64
N GLU A 226 0.93 -11.57 -9.66
CA GLU A 226 0.54 -12.96 -9.93
C GLU A 226 -0.79 -13.07 -10.71
N MET A 227 -1.72 -12.15 -10.48
CA MET A 227 -2.99 -12.10 -11.21
C MET A 227 -2.80 -11.62 -12.65
N MET A 228 -1.93 -10.64 -12.87
CA MET A 228 -1.62 -10.10 -14.20
C MET A 228 -0.85 -11.12 -15.04
N GLU A 229 0.16 -11.77 -14.48
CA GLU A 229 0.98 -12.78 -15.17
C GLU A 229 0.16 -13.98 -15.69
N LYS A 230 -0.94 -14.33 -15.03
CA LYS A 230 -1.84 -15.39 -15.52
C LYS A 230 -2.59 -15.04 -16.82
N CYS A 231 -2.63 -13.77 -17.18
CA CYS A 231 -3.30 -13.28 -18.37
C CYS A 231 -2.34 -12.94 -19.51
N LEU A 232 -1.02 -12.91 -19.26
CA LEU A 232 0.03 -12.63 -20.24
C LEU A 232 0.54 -13.92 -20.88
#